data_AF-A0A1N7H1U1-F1
#
_entry.id   AF-A0A1N7H1U1-F1
#
_cell.length_a   1.000
_cell.length_b   1.000
_cell.length_c   1.000
_cell.angle_alpha   90.00
_cell.angle_beta   90.00
_cell.angle_gamma   90.00
#
_symmetry.space_group_name_H-M   'P 1'
#
loop_
_entity.id
_entity.type
_entity.pdbx_description
1 polymer ?
#
loop_
_entity_poly.entity_id
_entity_poly.type
_entity_poly.pdbx_seq_one_letter_code
_entity_poly.pdbx_strand_id
1 'polypeptide(L)'
;MALVLAVAAGVVLGLAVRPVTTISVTDSLVVTLICYLAAYVVITAITFSQATDSNLEQWADREERGNFVERYVLGTAPGPGISIGAAALALVVATVWLPGNGNSGLSHGWRALIAVVLLVVSWSTVVCSYSVTFMADNIVDRGASLDFPDDSNPGWSDYIYFAFAVMTTFGATDVTVTSKAMRRTVTVAATIAFVFNTVIVAAAVSALMG
;
A
#
# COMPACT_ATOMS: atom_id res chain seq x y z
N MET A 1 -13.88 -5.36 12.11
CA MET A 1 -14.30 -6.54 11.31
C MET A 1 -13.19 -7.02 10.37
N ALA A 2 -12.57 -6.13 9.58
CA ALA A 2 -11.40 -6.44 8.73
C ALA A 2 -10.21 -7.08 9.47
N LEU A 3 -9.86 -6.55 10.66
CA LEU A 3 -8.79 -7.09 11.51
C LEU A 3 -9.04 -8.56 11.91
N VAL A 4 -10.29 -8.90 12.24
CA VAL A 4 -10.66 -10.25 12.72
C VAL A 4 -10.63 -11.25 11.57
N LEU A 5 -11.07 -10.86 10.38
CA LEU A 5 -11.02 -11.70 9.18
C LEU A 5 -9.58 -11.89 8.66
N ALA A 6 -8.74 -10.86 8.77
CA ALA A 6 -7.31 -10.94 8.42
C ALA A 6 -6.53 -11.84 9.38
N VAL A 7 -6.79 -11.75 10.69
CA VAL A 7 -6.22 -12.65 11.70
C VAL A 7 -6.71 -14.08 11.49
N ALA A 8 -8.01 -14.28 11.20
CA ALA A 8 -8.56 -15.60 10.93
C ALA A 8 -7.97 -16.23 9.65
N ALA A 9 -7.81 -15.46 8.58
CA ALA A 9 -7.20 -15.94 7.34
C ALA A 9 -5.71 -16.25 7.51
N GLY A 10 -4.97 -15.42 8.25
CA GLY A 10 -3.56 -15.67 8.60
C GLY A 10 -3.38 -16.91 9.47
N VAL A 11 -4.30 -17.15 10.42
CA VAL A 11 -4.34 -18.37 11.23
C VAL A 11 -4.69 -19.59 10.38
N VAL A 12 -5.66 -19.50 9.46
CA VAL A 12 -6.06 -20.64 8.61
C VAL A 12 -4.97 -20.99 7.59
N LEU A 13 -4.30 -20.02 6.97
CA LEU A 13 -3.14 -20.25 6.10
C LEU A 13 -1.93 -20.78 6.89
N GLY A 14 -1.71 -20.28 8.10
CA GLY A 14 -0.68 -20.80 9.01
C GLY A 14 -0.96 -22.22 9.51
N LEU A 15 -2.23 -22.63 9.59
CA LEU A 15 -2.67 -23.98 10.00
C LEU A 15 -2.76 -24.97 8.82
N ALA A 16 -3.06 -24.49 7.60
CA ALA A 16 -3.13 -25.32 6.40
C ALA A 16 -1.74 -25.76 5.91
N VAL A 17 -0.67 -25.06 6.29
CA VAL A 17 0.71 -25.48 6.08
C VAL A 17 1.19 -26.29 7.29
N ARG A 18 0.81 -27.57 7.38
CA ARG A 18 1.45 -28.55 8.29
C ARG A 18 1.59 -29.93 7.66
N PRO A 19 2.71 -30.65 7.92
CA PRO A 19 3.52 -30.60 9.14
C PRO A 19 4.96 -30.13 8.90
N VAL A 20 5.34 -28.96 9.42
CA VAL A 20 6.74 -28.59 9.63
C VAL A 20 6.88 -28.06 11.05
N THR A 21 7.65 -28.76 11.87
CA THR A 21 7.76 -28.56 13.32
C THR A 21 8.70 -27.43 13.74
N THR A 22 9.05 -26.48 12.86
CA THR A 22 9.94 -25.35 13.18
C THR A 22 9.63 -24.07 12.38
N ILE A 23 8.38 -23.62 12.33
CA ILE A 23 8.09 -22.26 11.84
C ILE A 23 8.52 -21.28 12.95
N SER A 24 9.46 -20.39 12.65
CA SER A 24 9.92 -19.39 13.62
C SER A 24 8.83 -18.33 13.85
N VAL A 25 8.90 -17.62 14.99
CA VAL A 25 8.05 -16.46 15.27
C VAL A 25 8.18 -15.41 14.16
N THR A 26 9.37 -15.26 13.59
CA THR A 26 9.64 -14.31 12.49
C THR A 26 8.95 -14.71 11.20
N ASP A 27 8.94 -16.00 10.85
CA ASP A 27 8.23 -16.51 9.66
C ASP A 27 6.72 -16.28 9.77
N SER A 28 6.15 -16.53 10.95
CA SER A 28 4.72 -16.32 11.22
C SER A 28 4.34 -14.83 11.16
N LEU A 29 5.22 -13.95 11.65
CA LEU A 29 5.02 -12.50 11.58
C LEU A 29 4.97 -12.01 10.13
N VAL A 30 5.88 -12.47 9.28
CA VAL A 30 5.92 -12.14 7.84
C VAL A 30 4.62 -12.55 7.15
N VAL A 31 4.19 -13.80 7.35
CA VAL A 31 2.93 -14.29 6.74
C VAL A 31 1.72 -13.50 7.23
N THR A 32 1.66 -13.21 8.54
CA THR A 32 0.58 -12.39 9.12
C THR A 32 0.54 -11.00 8.50
N LEU A 33 1.72 -10.38 8.30
CA LEU A 33 1.82 -9.06 7.68
C LEU A 33 1.35 -9.09 6.22
N ILE A 34 1.73 -10.11 5.44
CA ILE A 34 1.23 -10.29 4.06
C ILE A 34 -0.29 -10.39 4.06
N CYS A 35 -0.88 -11.23 4.91
CA CYS A 35 -2.33 -11.41 4.99
C CYS A 35 -3.06 -10.12 5.38
N TYR A 36 -2.51 -9.37 6.35
CA TYR A 36 -3.06 -8.08 6.77
C TYR A 36 -3.07 -7.05 5.62
N LEU A 37 -1.94 -6.90 4.93
CA LEU A 37 -1.80 -5.95 3.83
C LEU A 37 -2.68 -6.33 2.63
N ALA A 38 -2.72 -7.62 2.28
CA ALA A 38 -3.58 -8.12 1.21
C ALA A 38 -5.07 -7.89 1.54
N ALA A 39 -5.49 -8.16 2.78
CA ALA A 39 -6.85 -7.90 3.22
C ALA A 39 -7.19 -6.40 3.16
N TYR A 40 -6.27 -5.52 3.56
CA TYR A 40 -6.43 -4.08 3.43
C TYR A 40 -6.69 -3.66 1.97
N VAL A 41 -5.87 -4.12 1.03
CA VAL A 41 -6.01 -3.81 -0.40
C VAL A 41 -7.36 -4.29 -0.92
N VAL A 42 -7.72 -5.54 -0.65
CA VAL A 42 -8.98 -6.14 -1.14
C VAL A 42 -10.19 -5.40 -0.58
N ILE A 43 -10.22 -5.15 0.74
CA ILE A 43 -11.35 -4.47 1.38
C ILE A 43 -11.49 -3.05 0.85
N THR A 44 -10.38 -2.32 0.70
CA THR A 44 -10.39 -0.95 0.19
C THR A 44 -10.87 -0.92 -1.26
N ALA A 45 -10.31 -1.78 -2.13
CA ALA A 45 -10.70 -1.87 -3.52
C ALA A 45 -12.19 -2.20 -3.68
N ILE A 46 -12.71 -3.17 -2.92
CA ILE A 46 -14.13 -3.53 -2.93
C ILE A 46 -14.99 -2.34 -2.47
N THR A 47 -14.63 -1.72 -1.34
CA THR A 47 -15.40 -0.61 -0.74
C THR A 47 -15.53 0.56 -1.70
N PHE A 48 -14.42 0.97 -2.34
CA PHE A 48 -14.43 2.11 -3.26
C PHE A 48 -15.01 1.76 -4.64
N SER A 49 -14.87 0.52 -5.12
CA SER A 49 -15.51 0.08 -6.37
C SER A 49 -17.04 0.05 -6.30
N GLN A 50 -17.61 -0.04 -5.09
CA GLN A 50 -19.04 -0.07 -4.84
C GLN A 50 -19.57 1.27 -4.29
N ALA A 51 -18.70 2.25 -4.07
CA ALA A 51 -19.09 3.55 -3.53
C ALA A 51 -19.76 4.40 -4.62
N THR A 52 -20.91 4.98 -4.28
CA THR A 52 -21.57 6.01 -5.09
C THR A 52 -20.91 7.37 -4.86
N ASP A 53 -20.94 8.26 -5.84
CA ASP A 53 -20.43 9.64 -5.76
C ASP A 53 -20.88 10.36 -4.46
N SER A 54 -22.15 10.23 -4.08
CA SER A 54 -22.68 10.81 -2.83
C SER A 54 -22.03 10.27 -1.56
N ASN A 55 -21.63 9.00 -1.55
CA ASN A 55 -20.92 8.40 -0.41
C ASN A 55 -19.49 8.94 -0.34
N LEU A 56 -18.83 9.06 -1.50
CA LEU A 56 -17.46 9.56 -1.61
C LEU A 56 -17.36 11.02 -1.19
N GLU A 57 -18.29 11.87 -1.65
CA GLU A 57 -18.41 13.27 -1.20
C GLU A 57 -18.64 13.35 0.32
N GLN A 58 -19.58 12.57 0.85
CA GLN A 58 -19.86 12.56 2.28
C GLN A 58 -18.67 12.08 3.13
N TRP A 59 -17.93 11.08 2.66
CA TRP A 59 -16.73 10.61 3.35
C TRP A 59 -15.63 11.67 3.27
N ALA A 60 -15.40 12.27 2.11
CA ALA A 60 -14.38 13.28 1.92
C ALA A 60 -14.65 14.57 2.74
N ASP A 61 -15.91 14.99 2.87
CA ASP A 61 -16.31 16.19 3.63
C ASP A 61 -16.25 15.99 5.15
N ARG A 62 -16.42 14.75 5.64
CA ARG A 62 -16.27 14.42 7.07
C ARG A 62 -14.81 14.36 7.50
N GLU A 63 -13.92 14.37 6.53
CA GLU A 63 -12.50 14.11 6.69
C GLU A 63 -11.75 15.45 6.85
N GLU A 64 -11.55 15.89 8.09
CA GLU A 64 -10.70 17.04 8.33
C GLU A 64 -9.27 16.70 7.87
N ARG A 65 -8.77 17.46 6.88
CA ARG A 65 -7.38 17.39 6.43
C ARG A 65 -6.50 17.89 7.58
N GLY A 66 -6.14 16.98 8.49
CA GLY A 66 -5.18 17.25 9.56
C GLY A 66 -3.84 17.73 9.00
N ASN A 67 -2.92 18.08 9.90
CA ASN A 67 -1.64 18.64 9.49
C ASN A 67 -0.75 17.58 8.83
N PHE A 68 0.30 18.02 8.12
CA PHE A 68 1.23 17.13 7.40
C PHE A 68 1.75 15.96 8.28
N VAL A 69 2.09 16.25 9.54
CA VAL A 69 2.58 15.24 10.49
C VAL A 69 1.49 14.24 10.86
N GLU A 70 0.27 14.69 11.12
CA GLU A 70 -0.85 13.81 11.48
C GLU A 70 -1.23 12.89 10.33
N ARG A 71 -1.16 13.41 9.09
CA ARG A 71 -1.54 12.71 7.87
C ARG A 71 -0.53 11.66 7.40
N TYR A 72 0.77 11.99 7.45
CA TYR A 72 1.82 11.14 6.87
C TYR A 72 2.70 10.43 7.89
N VAL A 73 2.88 10.99 9.10
CA VAL A 73 3.79 10.44 10.11
C VAL A 73 3.03 9.69 11.19
N LEU A 74 2.02 10.32 11.79
CA LEU A 74 1.24 9.71 12.87
C LEU A 74 0.13 8.79 12.34
N GLY A 75 -0.39 9.08 11.14
CA GLY A 75 -1.54 8.37 10.57
C GLY A 75 -2.82 8.54 11.37
N THR A 76 -2.89 9.57 12.21
CA THR A 76 -4.05 9.92 13.04
C THR A 76 -5.07 10.74 12.26
N ALA A 77 -4.60 11.44 11.22
CA ALA A 77 -5.46 12.12 10.28
C ALA A 77 -5.65 11.28 9.02
N PRO A 78 -6.76 11.47 8.31
CA PRO A 78 -7.09 10.67 7.15
C PRO A 78 -6.13 10.90 5.98
N GLY A 79 -5.66 9.81 5.41
CA GLY A 79 -4.64 9.82 4.38
C GLY A 79 -3.81 8.54 4.39
N PRO A 80 -2.65 8.56 3.71
CA PRO A 80 -1.92 7.34 3.48
C PRO A 80 -0.96 6.96 4.63
N GLY A 81 -0.89 7.74 5.71
CA GLY A 81 0.11 7.57 6.78
C GLY A 81 0.17 6.17 7.39
N ILE A 82 -0.97 5.57 7.74
CA ILE A 82 -1.00 4.22 8.32
C ILE A 82 -0.48 3.18 7.31
N SER A 83 -0.91 3.27 6.05
CA SER A 83 -0.48 2.36 4.98
C SER A 83 1.00 2.54 4.67
N ILE A 84 1.51 3.77 4.66
CA ILE A 84 2.94 4.07 4.51
C ILE A 84 3.73 3.48 5.67
N GLY A 85 3.26 3.64 6.91
CA GLY A 85 3.90 3.07 8.10
C GLY A 85 3.95 1.54 8.07
N ALA A 86 2.83 0.89 7.72
CA ALA A 86 2.76 -0.55 7.55
C ALA A 86 3.67 -1.04 6.42
N ALA A 87 3.74 -0.28 5.32
CA ALA A 87 4.55 -0.60 4.17
C ALA A 87 6.06 -0.42 4.44
N ALA A 88 6.43 0.61 5.21
CA ALA A 88 7.79 0.82 5.73
C ALA A 88 8.20 -0.29 6.70
N LEU A 89 7.29 -0.71 7.59
CA LEU A 89 7.53 -1.86 8.45
C LEU A 89 7.77 -3.14 7.63
N ALA A 90 7.00 -3.36 6.56
CA ALA A 90 7.20 -4.51 5.66
C ALA A 90 8.57 -4.49 4.98
N LEU A 91 9.06 -3.32 4.56
CA LEU A 91 10.42 -3.15 4.03
C LEU A 91 11.48 -3.53 5.06
N VAL A 92 11.38 -3.01 6.29
CA VAL A 92 12.32 -3.33 7.39
C VAL A 92 12.29 -4.83 7.69
N VAL A 93 11.10 -5.40 7.85
CA VAL A 93 10.93 -6.84 8.11
C VAL A 93 11.55 -7.67 6.98
N ALA A 94 11.31 -7.34 5.71
CA ALA A 94 11.90 -8.04 4.57
C ALA A 94 13.44 -8.00 4.60
N THR A 95 14.04 -6.84 4.84
CA THR A 95 15.51 -6.67 4.85
C THR A 95 16.19 -7.39 6.02
N VAL A 96 15.55 -7.45 7.19
CA VAL A 96 16.09 -8.13 8.37
C VAL A 96 15.90 -9.64 8.28
N TRP A 97 14.76 -10.09 7.76
CA TRP A 97 14.38 -11.50 7.72
C TRP A 97 15.04 -12.27 6.57
N LEU A 98 15.23 -11.64 5.41
CA LEU A 98 15.79 -12.29 4.21
C LEU A 98 17.15 -12.98 4.43
N PRO A 99 18.13 -12.38 5.15
CA PRO A 99 19.39 -13.06 5.47
C PRO A 99 19.25 -14.28 6.39
N GLY A 100 18.11 -14.45 7.05
CA GLY A 100 17.87 -15.53 8.03
C GLY A 100 18.02 -15.17 9.48
N ASN A 101 18.06 -13.88 9.79
CA ASN A 101 18.06 -13.46 11.17
C ASN A 101 16.73 -13.88 11.83
N GLY A 102 16.82 -14.48 13.02
CA GLY A 102 15.66 -14.98 13.77
C GLY A 102 15.35 -16.46 13.62
N ASN A 103 16.35 -17.30 13.32
CA ASN A 103 16.26 -18.77 13.31
C ASN A 103 15.13 -19.30 12.40
N SER A 104 14.94 -18.66 11.24
CA SER A 104 13.96 -19.11 10.25
C SER A 104 14.27 -20.54 9.81
N GLY A 105 13.25 -21.40 9.83
CA GLY A 105 13.36 -22.79 9.36
C GLY A 105 13.28 -22.93 7.84
N LEU A 106 13.04 -21.83 7.12
CA LEU A 106 12.86 -21.81 5.68
C LEU A 106 14.20 -21.73 4.93
N SER A 107 14.27 -22.40 3.77
CA SER A 107 15.43 -22.27 2.88
C SER A 107 15.59 -20.84 2.38
N HIS A 108 16.78 -20.48 1.89
CA HIS A 108 17.02 -19.13 1.34
C HIS A 108 16.04 -18.80 0.19
N GLY A 109 15.88 -19.69 -0.78
CA GLY A 109 14.97 -19.48 -1.91
C GLY A 109 13.52 -19.22 -1.50
N TRP A 110 12.98 -19.93 -0.50
CA TRP A 110 11.62 -19.68 -0.03
C TRP A 110 11.49 -18.33 0.68
N ARG A 111 12.47 -17.95 1.50
CA ARG A 111 12.48 -16.63 2.15
C ARG A 111 12.58 -15.51 1.12
N ALA A 112 13.41 -15.69 0.11
CA ALA A 112 13.55 -14.75 -0.98
C ALA A 112 12.23 -14.53 -1.73
N LEU A 113 11.55 -15.62 -2.11
CA LEU A 113 10.24 -15.53 -2.76
C LEU A 113 9.20 -14.82 -1.87
N ILE A 114 9.09 -15.22 -0.60
CA ILE A 114 8.13 -14.63 0.35
C ILE A 114 8.44 -13.15 0.59
N ALA A 115 9.71 -12.76 0.67
CA ALA A 115 10.11 -11.37 0.80
C ALA A 115 9.68 -10.55 -0.43
N VAL A 116 9.87 -11.07 -1.64
CA VAL A 116 9.38 -10.42 -2.87
C VAL A 116 7.87 -10.26 -2.84
N VAL A 117 7.12 -11.30 -2.44
CA VAL A 117 5.66 -11.22 -2.29
C VAL A 117 5.26 -10.16 -1.27
N LEU A 118 5.91 -10.12 -0.10
CA LEU A 118 5.66 -9.09 0.92
C LEU A 118 5.89 -7.68 0.37
N LEU A 119 6.97 -7.47 -0.38
CA LEU A 119 7.28 -6.17 -0.98
C LEU A 119 6.24 -5.75 -2.03
N VAL A 120 5.79 -6.67 -2.89
CA VAL A 120 4.77 -6.39 -3.92
C VAL A 120 3.41 -6.08 -3.28
N VAL A 121 3.00 -6.83 -2.26
CA VAL A 121 1.74 -6.60 -1.54
C VAL A 121 1.79 -5.28 -0.75
N SER A 122 2.93 -4.99 -0.12
CA SER A 122 3.20 -3.72 0.56
C SER A 122 3.13 -2.54 -0.42
N TRP A 123 3.78 -2.65 -1.58
CA TRP A 123 3.70 -1.66 -2.65
C TRP A 123 2.27 -1.43 -3.13
N SER A 124 1.50 -2.51 -3.33
CA SER A 124 0.09 -2.43 -3.74
C SER A 124 -0.80 -1.73 -2.69
N THR A 125 -0.48 -1.89 -1.41
CA THR A 125 -1.13 -1.18 -0.29
C THR A 125 -0.90 0.32 -0.40
N VAL A 126 0.32 0.74 -0.73
CA VAL A 126 0.65 2.15 -0.96
C VAL A 126 -0.09 2.70 -2.18
N VAL A 127 -0.12 1.98 -3.30
CA VAL A 127 -0.91 2.36 -4.50
C VAL A 127 -2.36 2.59 -4.11
N CYS A 128 -3.01 1.59 -3.49
CA CYS A 128 -4.42 1.66 -3.12
C CYS A 128 -4.72 2.81 -2.16
N SER A 129 -3.86 3.02 -1.16
CA SER A 129 -4.01 4.11 -0.19
C SER A 129 -3.83 5.49 -0.83
N TYR A 130 -2.89 5.63 -1.77
CA TYR A 130 -2.74 6.87 -2.54
C TYR A 130 -3.89 7.11 -3.52
N SER A 131 -4.48 6.07 -4.12
CA SER A 131 -5.70 6.24 -4.94
C SER A 131 -6.83 6.88 -4.14
N VAL A 132 -7.08 6.39 -2.91
CA VAL A 132 -8.07 6.98 -2.00
C VAL A 132 -7.69 8.42 -1.65
N THR A 133 -6.42 8.66 -1.37
CA THR A 133 -5.89 9.98 -1.00
C THR A 133 -6.07 10.99 -2.14
N PHE A 134 -5.71 10.61 -3.37
CA PHE A 134 -5.85 11.46 -4.54
C PHE A 134 -7.31 11.75 -4.87
N MET A 135 -8.18 10.74 -4.75
CA MET A 135 -9.63 10.90 -4.92
C MET A 135 -10.20 11.87 -3.89
N ALA A 136 -9.99 11.62 -2.61
CA ALA A 136 -10.49 12.48 -1.55
C ALA A 136 -9.94 13.90 -1.65
N ASP A 137 -8.65 14.05 -2.01
CA ASP A 137 -8.05 15.36 -2.18
C ASP A 137 -8.62 16.11 -3.39
N ASN A 138 -8.99 15.41 -4.46
CA ASN A 138 -9.61 16.02 -5.62
C ASN A 138 -11.07 16.39 -5.35
N ILE A 139 -11.83 15.53 -4.67
CA ILE A 139 -13.24 15.78 -4.30
C ILE A 139 -13.36 17.04 -3.41
N VAL A 140 -12.56 17.15 -2.36
CA VAL A 140 -12.58 18.32 -1.46
C VAL A 140 -12.17 19.61 -2.20
N ASP A 141 -11.36 19.51 -3.25
CA ASP A 141 -11.01 20.64 -4.12
C ASP A 141 -11.99 20.80 -5.30
N ARG A 142 -13.16 20.14 -5.26
CA ARG A 142 -14.22 20.18 -6.28
C ARG A 142 -13.72 19.80 -7.68
N GLY A 143 -12.83 18.81 -7.75
CA GLY A 143 -12.22 18.34 -9.00
C GLY A 143 -11.09 19.22 -9.52
N ALA A 144 -10.70 20.28 -8.81
CA ALA A 144 -9.75 21.28 -9.32
C ALA A 144 -8.27 20.92 -9.10
N SER A 145 -7.96 19.75 -8.51
CA SER A 145 -6.59 19.35 -8.12
C SER A 145 -5.92 18.37 -9.09
N LEU A 146 -6.69 17.57 -9.82
CA LEU A 146 -6.24 16.64 -10.86
C LEU A 146 -7.17 16.77 -12.08
N ASP A 147 -6.57 17.02 -13.23
CA ASP A 147 -7.26 17.14 -14.51
C ASP A 147 -7.00 15.88 -15.35
N PHE A 148 -8.05 15.08 -15.56
CA PHE A 148 -8.01 13.84 -16.31
C PHE A 148 -8.44 14.07 -17.76
N PRO A 149 -7.77 13.45 -18.74
CA PRO A 149 -8.11 13.65 -20.15
C PRO A 149 -9.51 13.09 -20.44
N ASP A 150 -10.32 13.86 -21.18
CA ASP A 150 -11.66 13.48 -21.64
C ASP A 150 -12.65 13.06 -20.54
N ASP A 151 -12.40 13.39 -19.27
CA ASP A 151 -13.25 12.99 -18.15
C ASP A 151 -13.57 14.15 -17.19
N SER A 152 -14.83 14.57 -17.17
CA SER A 152 -15.33 15.59 -16.26
C SER A 152 -15.73 15.05 -14.88
N ASN A 153 -15.85 13.73 -14.70
CA ASN A 153 -16.22 13.09 -13.44
C ASN A 153 -15.41 11.80 -13.21
N PRO A 154 -14.10 11.92 -12.89
CA PRO A 154 -13.20 10.78 -12.75
C PRO A 154 -13.67 9.80 -11.67
N GLY A 155 -13.72 8.52 -12.03
CA GLY A 155 -14.14 7.43 -11.15
C GLY A 155 -12.97 6.80 -10.37
N TRP A 156 -13.30 5.78 -9.57
CA TRP A 156 -12.32 5.03 -8.77
C TRP A 156 -11.16 4.45 -9.60
N SER A 157 -11.44 3.96 -10.80
CA SER A 157 -10.43 3.44 -11.72
C SER A 157 -9.39 4.47 -12.13
N ASP A 158 -9.78 5.74 -12.29
CA ASP A 158 -8.90 6.81 -12.77
C ASP A 158 -7.88 7.22 -11.70
N TYR A 159 -8.30 7.22 -10.42
CA TYR A 159 -7.37 7.43 -9.31
C TYR A 159 -6.48 6.22 -9.03
N ILE A 160 -6.94 4.99 -9.32
CA ILE A 160 -6.06 3.81 -9.35
C ILE A 160 -5.01 3.99 -10.44
N TYR A 161 -5.42 4.32 -11.66
CA TYR A 161 -4.54 4.57 -12.79
C TYR A 161 -3.48 5.61 -12.45
N PHE A 162 -3.89 6.78 -11.95
CA PHE A 162 -2.97 7.85 -11.59
C PHE A 162 -2.00 7.44 -10.47
N ALA A 163 -2.47 6.79 -9.40
CA ALA A 163 -1.61 6.32 -8.33
C ALA A 163 -0.61 5.24 -8.80
N PHE A 164 -1.06 4.33 -9.65
CA PHE A 164 -0.22 3.29 -10.24
C PHE A 164 0.87 3.92 -11.12
N ALA A 165 0.52 4.90 -11.96
CA ALA A 165 1.48 5.66 -12.77
C ALA A 165 2.49 6.41 -11.90
N VAL A 166 2.05 7.06 -10.82
CA VAL A 166 2.97 7.71 -9.86
C VAL A 166 3.90 6.68 -9.20
N MET A 167 3.40 5.50 -8.84
CA MET A 167 4.19 4.47 -8.16
C MET A 167 5.14 3.69 -9.08
N THR A 168 4.85 3.65 -10.38
CA THR A 168 5.69 2.94 -11.38
C THR A 168 6.62 3.87 -12.14
N THR A 169 6.14 5.04 -12.57
CA THR A 169 6.86 5.96 -13.46
C THR A 169 6.99 7.38 -12.90
N PHE A 170 6.65 7.60 -11.62
CA PHE A 170 6.67 8.92 -10.96
C PHE A 170 5.68 9.95 -11.50
N GLY A 171 4.76 9.52 -12.35
CA GLY A 171 3.68 10.36 -12.87
C GLY A 171 2.99 9.71 -14.06
N ALA A 172 1.77 10.13 -14.31
CA ALA A 172 1.06 9.87 -15.56
C ALA A 172 1.45 10.92 -16.61
N THR A 173 1.39 10.56 -17.89
CA THR A 173 1.73 11.46 -19.00
C THR A 173 0.55 12.32 -19.47
N ASP A 174 -0.66 11.92 -19.09
CA ASP A 174 -1.93 12.45 -19.58
C ASP A 174 -2.77 13.12 -18.49
N VAL A 175 -2.51 12.85 -17.20
CA VAL A 175 -3.16 13.52 -16.06
C VAL A 175 -2.34 14.71 -15.58
N THR A 176 -2.97 15.88 -15.48
CA THR A 176 -2.29 17.12 -15.06
C THR A 176 -2.53 17.44 -13.59
N VAL A 177 -1.46 17.69 -12.84
CA VAL A 177 -1.53 18.12 -11.42
C VAL A 177 -1.61 19.63 -11.31
N THR A 178 -2.81 20.15 -11.08
CA THR A 178 -3.14 21.58 -11.16
C THR A 178 -2.87 22.34 -9.86
N SER A 179 -3.19 21.75 -8.69
CA SER A 179 -3.08 22.44 -7.41
C SER A 179 -1.70 22.29 -6.73
N LYS A 180 -1.29 23.33 -5.99
CA LYS A 180 -0.02 23.31 -5.22
C LYS A 180 -0.05 22.26 -4.10
N ALA A 181 -1.22 22.03 -3.49
CA ALA A 181 -1.40 21.03 -2.45
C ALA A 181 -1.22 19.61 -3.03
N MET A 182 -1.87 19.32 -4.16
CA MET A 182 -1.75 18.02 -4.84
C MET A 182 -0.32 17.74 -5.29
N ARG A 183 0.42 18.74 -5.80
CA ARG A 183 1.85 18.59 -6.14
C ARG A 183 2.69 18.12 -4.95
N ARG A 184 2.40 18.59 -3.73
CA ARG A 184 3.09 18.11 -2.52
C ARG A 184 2.74 16.65 -2.22
N THR A 185 1.46 16.28 -2.28
CA THR A 185 1.00 14.90 -2.10
C THR A 185 1.66 13.94 -3.11
N VAL A 186 1.68 14.31 -4.40
CA VAL A 186 2.32 13.52 -5.47
C VAL A 186 3.83 13.40 -5.25
N THR A 187 4.49 14.46 -4.76
CA THR A 187 5.93 14.43 -4.46
C THR A 187 6.25 13.41 -3.35
N VAL A 188 5.42 13.34 -2.31
CA VAL A 188 5.59 12.33 -1.23
C VAL A 188 5.37 10.93 -1.80
N ALA A 189 4.32 10.73 -2.61
CA ALA A 189 4.03 9.46 -3.28
C ALA A 189 5.21 9.00 -4.16
N ALA A 190 5.75 9.88 -5.00
CA ALA A 190 6.87 9.59 -5.89
C ALA A 190 8.16 9.29 -5.12
N THR A 191 8.40 9.97 -3.98
CA THR A 191 9.55 9.66 -3.11
C THR A 191 9.45 8.25 -2.54
N ILE A 192 8.26 7.85 -2.10
CA ILE A 192 8.01 6.50 -1.59
C ILE A 192 8.15 5.46 -2.70
N ALA A 193 7.62 5.76 -3.90
CA ALA A 193 7.77 4.92 -5.08
C ALA A 193 9.24 4.63 -5.40
N PHE A 194 10.12 5.64 -5.31
CA PHE A 194 11.55 5.48 -5.57
C PHE A 194 12.20 4.48 -4.62
N VAL A 195 11.88 4.57 -3.32
CA VAL A 195 12.39 3.64 -2.30
C VAL A 195 11.89 2.22 -2.58
N PHE A 196 10.59 2.04 -2.85
CA PHE A 196 10.03 0.73 -3.15
C PHE A 196 10.65 0.09 -4.39
N ASN A 197 10.74 0.83 -5.50
CA ASN A 197 11.30 0.31 -6.75
C ASN A 197 12.76 -0.12 -6.55
N THR A 198 13.54 0.66 -5.78
CA THR A 198 14.92 0.32 -5.44
C THR A 198 15.01 -0.96 -4.60
N VAL A 199 14.19 -1.10 -3.56
CA VAL A 199 14.24 -2.25 -2.65
C VAL A 199 13.69 -3.52 -3.29
N ILE A 200 12.65 -3.42 -4.11
CA ILE A 200 12.11 -4.56 -4.87
C ILE A 200 13.18 -5.11 -5.81
N VAL A 201 13.88 -4.25 -6.55
CA VAL A 201 14.98 -4.67 -7.43
C VAL A 201 16.12 -5.29 -6.62
N ALA A 202 16.54 -4.67 -5.51
CA ALA A 202 17.59 -5.23 -4.66
C ALA A 202 17.22 -6.61 -4.08
N ALA A 203 15.97 -6.79 -3.65
CA ALA A 203 15.46 -8.06 -3.14
C ALA A 203 15.39 -9.12 -4.25
N ALA A 204 14.95 -8.75 -5.46
CA ALA A 204 14.92 -9.65 -6.62
C ALA A 204 16.32 -10.13 -7.02
N VAL A 205 17.31 -9.22 -7.04
CA VAL A 205 18.71 -9.59 -7.29
C VAL A 205 19.24 -10.51 -6.19
N SER A 206 18.99 -10.17 -4.93
CA SER A 206 19.39 -11.01 -3.78
C SER A 206 18.78 -12.41 -3.86
N ALA A 207 17.54 -12.52 -4.32
CA ALA A 207 16.84 -13.78 -4.51
C ALA A 207 17.46 -14.68 -5.60
N LEU A 208 18.05 -14.07 -6.63
CA LEU A 208 18.67 -14.80 -7.75
C LEU A 208 20.12 -15.18 -7.47
N MET A 209 20.82 -14.42 -6.62
CA MET A 209 22.23 -14.63 -6.31
C MET A 209 22.49 -15.59 -5.13
N GLY A 210 21.46 -15.87 -4.33
CA GLY A 210 21.55 -16.74 -3.15
C GLY A 210 21.07 -18.17 -3.34
#